data_AF-A0A699YZB9-F1
#
_entry.id   AF-A0A699YZB9-F1
#
_cell.length_a   1.000
_cell.length_b   1.000
_cell.length_c   1.000
_cell.angle_alpha   90.00
_cell.angle_beta   90.00
_cell.angle_gamma   90.00
#
_symmetry.space_group_name_H-M   'P 1'
#
loop_
_entity.id
_entity.type
_entity.pdbx_description
1 polymer ?
#
loop_
_entity_poly.entity_id
_entity_poly.type
_entity_poly.pdbx_seq_one_letter_code
_entity_poly.pdbx_strand_id
1 'polypeptide(L)'
;MADSLTFTSLQRFLRSEYYALNTCLIGTYYLFRRAHVGSIVELKTPVDLWKGEFTTLHSAEFRGLEAQVAATLVVTAIFRSYRSTSLDASLATILGFSQLFVIIMSCLVDGAAGLHYLAAFALVFLLVNEPTYTGPSKVDTLTPQTFQEACTSSAAAASGVACVVYLHAPWHARQVALRLRSPL
;
A
#
# COMPACT_ATOMS: atom_id res chain seq x y z
N MET A 1 -1.28 -13.96 -18.57
CA MET A 1 -2.34 -12.94 -18.36
C MET A 1 -2.33 -12.35 -16.94
N ALA A 2 -2.02 -13.11 -15.90
CA ALA A 2 -1.79 -12.54 -14.56
C ALA A 2 -0.60 -11.55 -14.53
N ASP A 3 0.48 -11.87 -15.26
CA ASP A 3 1.72 -11.09 -15.25
C ASP A 3 1.59 -9.69 -15.87
N SER A 4 0.68 -9.49 -16.82
CA SER A 4 0.43 -8.17 -17.41
C SER A 4 -0.31 -7.24 -16.45
N LEU A 5 -1.19 -7.77 -15.59
CA LEU A 5 -1.96 -6.97 -14.62
C LEU A 5 -1.13 -6.58 -13.39
N THR A 6 -0.21 -7.46 -12.97
CA THR A 6 0.74 -7.15 -11.90
C THR A 6 1.72 -6.07 -12.35
N PHE A 7 2.19 -6.13 -13.59
CA PHE A 7 3.11 -5.14 -14.15
C PHE A 7 2.51 -3.73 -14.20
N THR A 8 1.26 -3.58 -14.67
CA THR A 8 0.59 -2.26 -14.73
C THR A 8 0.33 -1.68 -13.34
N SER A 9 -0.03 -2.54 -12.37
CA SER A 9 -0.25 -2.13 -10.98
C SER A 9 1.05 -1.67 -10.31
N LEU A 10 2.14 -2.39 -10.55
CA LEU A 10 3.47 -2.07 -10.02
C LEU A 10 4.02 -0.78 -10.65
N GLN A 11 3.80 -0.58 -11.95
CA GLN A 11 4.16 0.67 -12.63
C GLN A 11 3.36 1.87 -12.13
N ARG A 12 2.07 1.70 -11.80
CA ARG A 12 1.25 2.74 -11.16
C ARG A 12 1.74 3.05 -9.75
N PHE A 13 2.11 2.02 -8.99
CA PHE A 13 2.68 2.19 -7.66
C PHE A 13 3.99 3.00 -7.71
N LEU A 14 4.90 2.64 -8.61
CA LEU A 14 6.20 3.34 -8.75
C LEU A 14 6.07 4.76 -9.31
N ARG A 15 5.03 5.05 -10.11
CA ARG A 15 4.81 6.39 -10.68
C ARG A 15 3.98 7.31 -9.81
N SER A 16 3.27 6.78 -8.81
CA SER A 16 2.48 7.60 -7.91
C SER A 16 3.37 8.36 -6.95
N GLU A 17 3.25 9.69 -6.94
CA GLU A 17 3.95 10.57 -6.01
C GLU A 17 3.65 10.19 -4.55
N TYR A 18 2.41 9.78 -4.27
CA TYR A 18 1.99 9.34 -2.93
C TYR A 18 2.81 8.15 -2.43
N TYR A 19 2.93 7.10 -3.25
CA TYR A 19 3.66 5.90 -2.86
C TYR A 19 5.17 6.14 -2.84
N ALA A 20 5.70 6.95 -3.75
CA ALA A 20 7.11 7.31 -3.80
C ALA A 20 7.55 8.08 -2.54
N LEU A 21 6.80 9.12 -2.14
CA LEU A 21 7.10 9.92 -0.95
C LEU A 21 7.01 9.09 0.33
N ASN A 22 5.96 8.29 0.48
CA ASN A 22 5.82 7.42 1.65
C ASN A 22 6.94 6.37 1.72
N THR A 23 7.31 5.78 0.59
CA THR A 23 8.43 4.83 0.55
C THR A 23 9.76 5.51 0.89
N CYS A 24 9.97 6.75 0.45
CA CYS A 24 11.14 7.54 0.80
C CYS A 24 11.22 7.81 2.31
N LEU A 25 10.12 8.26 2.92
CA LEU A 25 10.01 8.49 4.37
C LEU A 25 10.22 7.21 5.19
N ILE A 26 9.70 6.08 4.72
CA ILE A 26 9.98 4.79 5.36
C ILE A 26 11.47 4.43 5.20
N GLY A 27 12.04 4.69 4.03
CA GLY A 27 13.45 4.47 3.73
C GLY A 27 14.39 5.25 4.64
N THR A 28 14.06 6.49 5.01
CA THR A 28 14.90 7.28 5.92
C THR A 28 15.03 6.63 7.29
N TYR A 29 13.96 6.03 7.82
CA TYR A 29 14.02 5.26 9.07
C TYR A 29 15.02 4.09 8.96
N TYR A 30 14.94 3.29 7.89
CA TYR A 30 15.83 2.14 7.70
C TYR A 30 17.28 2.55 7.50
N LEU A 31 17.54 3.63 6.78
CA LEU A 31 18.89 4.18 6.60
C LEU A 31 19.47 4.66 7.93
N PHE A 32 18.69 5.38 8.72
CA PHE A 32 19.09 5.83 10.04
C PHE A 32 19.36 4.65 10.98
N ARG A 33 18.47 3.66 10.99
CA ARG A 33 18.64 2.44 11.80
C ARG A 33 19.90 1.68 11.38
N ARG A 34 20.18 1.55 10.08
CA ARG A 34 21.38 0.91 9.55
C ARG A 34 22.66 1.64 9.96
N ALA A 35 22.65 2.97 10.00
CA ALA A 35 23.79 3.75 10.46
C ALA A 35 24.07 3.58 11.97
N HIS A 36 23.01 3.32 12.77
CA HIS A 36 23.07 3.25 14.23
C HIS A 36 22.86 1.83 14.80
N VAL A 37 23.23 0.80 14.04
CA VAL A 37 23.05 -0.62 14.42
C VAL A 37 23.82 -1.01 15.69
N GLY A 38 24.94 -0.32 15.98
CA GLY A 38 25.82 -0.61 17.11
C GLY A 38 25.69 0.34 18.30
N SER A 39 24.85 1.38 18.22
CA SER A 39 24.68 2.33 19.32
C SER A 39 23.76 1.78 20.40
N ILE A 40 24.02 2.19 21.65
CA ILE A 40 23.06 2.01 22.74
C ILE A 40 21.84 2.87 22.40
N VAL A 41 20.65 2.29 22.55
CA VAL A 41 19.39 2.98 22.26
C VAL A 41 18.68 3.20 23.59
N GLU A 42 18.46 4.46 23.93
CA GLU A 42 17.62 4.84 25.05
C GLU A 42 16.16 4.69 24.62
N LEU A 43 15.44 3.80 25.29
CA LEU A 43 14.02 3.57 25.02
C LEU A 43 13.18 4.34 26.03
N LYS A 44 12.20 5.08 25.52
CA LYS A 44 11.14 5.68 26.32
C LYS A 44 9.92 4.76 26.23
N THR A 45 9.72 3.90 27.22
CA THR A 45 8.50 3.09 27.26
C THR A 45 7.30 3.98 27.59
N PRO A 46 6.04 3.61 27.25
CA PRO A 46 4.86 4.45 27.53
C PRO A 46 4.67 4.76 29.02
N VAL A 47 5.07 3.83 29.89
CA VAL A 47 5.03 3.99 31.35
C VAL A 47 6.10 4.96 31.82
N ASP A 48 7.29 4.89 31.22
CA ASP A 48 8.42 5.76 31.52
C ASP A 48 8.24 7.17 30.92
N LEU A 49 7.53 7.28 29.80
CA LEU A 49 7.16 8.53 29.14
C LEU A 49 6.31 9.42 30.06
N TRP A 50 5.51 8.80 30.92
CA TRP A 50 4.71 9.49 31.94
C TRP A 50 5.48 9.81 33.23
N LYS A 51 6.54 9.04 33.53
CA LYS A 51 7.35 9.19 34.76
C LYS A 51 8.65 9.96 34.56
N GLY A 52 9.04 10.23 33.31
CA GLY A 52 10.31 10.89 32.97
C GLY A 52 11.54 10.01 33.19
N GLU A 53 11.36 8.70 33.39
CA GLU A 53 12.46 7.75 33.54
C GLU A 53 12.89 7.23 32.16
N PHE A 54 14.12 6.73 32.05
CA PHE A 54 14.67 6.20 30.80
C PHE A 54 15.11 4.76 31.05
N THR A 55 14.61 3.85 30.23
CA THR A 55 15.11 2.47 30.25
C THR A 55 16.14 2.33 29.13
N THR A 56 17.40 2.19 29.49
CA THR A 56 18.47 1.93 28.52
C THR A 56 18.44 0.44 28.15
N LEU A 57 18.11 0.12 26.90
CA LEU A 57 18.19 -1.25 26.42
C LEU A 57 19.44 -1.46 25.58
N HIS A 58 19.98 -2.68 25.67
CA HIS A 58 21.09 -3.06 24.83
C HIS A 58 20.61 -3.27 23.38
N SER A 59 21.50 -3.05 22.40
CA SER A 59 21.14 -3.09 20.98
C SER A 59 20.54 -4.43 20.53
N ALA A 60 20.92 -5.54 21.19
CA ALA A 60 20.37 -6.87 20.94
C ALA A 60 18.89 -6.99 21.37
N GLU A 61 18.54 -6.43 22.52
CA GLU A 61 17.17 -6.46 23.04
C GLU A 61 16.24 -5.58 22.20
N PHE A 62 16.75 -4.41 21.77
CA PHE A 62 16.03 -3.53 20.86
C PHE A 62 15.71 -4.23 19.53
N ARG A 63 16.65 -5.00 18.95
CA ARG A 63 16.38 -5.78 17.73
C ARG A 63 15.31 -6.85 17.94
N GLY A 64 15.31 -7.49 19.11
CA GLY A 64 14.26 -8.44 19.48
C GLY A 64 12.88 -7.78 19.49
N LEU A 65 12.77 -6.60 20.11
CA LEU A 65 11.55 -5.81 20.13
C LEU A 65 11.14 -5.34 18.73
N GLU A 66 12.08 -4.83 17.94
CA GLU A 66 11.85 -4.42 16.55
C GLU A 66 11.30 -5.58 15.70
N ALA A 67 11.89 -6.77 15.84
CA ALA A 67 11.43 -7.97 15.14
C ALA A 67 10.04 -8.43 15.60
N GLN A 68 9.73 -8.33 16.89
CA GLN A 68 8.40 -8.66 17.42
C GLN A 68 7.33 -7.71 16.87
N VAL A 69 7.55 -6.40 16.95
CA VAL A 69 6.61 -5.39 16.42
C VAL A 69 6.44 -5.58 14.91
N ALA A 70 7.54 -5.77 14.18
CA ALA A 70 7.48 -6.03 12.74
C ALA A 70 6.68 -7.30 12.43
N ALA A 71 6.91 -8.40 13.15
CA ALA A 71 6.19 -9.66 12.96
C ALA A 71 4.69 -9.49 13.21
N THR A 72 4.30 -8.82 14.31
CA THR A 72 2.87 -8.58 14.61
C THR A 72 2.19 -7.75 13.53
N LEU A 73 2.85 -6.68 13.05
CA LEU A 73 2.29 -5.83 12.00
C LEU A 73 2.24 -6.54 10.65
N VAL A 74 3.26 -7.32 10.28
CA VAL A 74 3.28 -8.11 9.04
C VAL A 74 2.17 -9.17 9.04
N VAL A 75 2.00 -9.90 10.14
CA VAL A 75 0.92 -10.90 10.25
C VAL A 75 -0.46 -10.23 10.11
N THR A 76 -0.65 -9.07 10.75
CA THR A 76 -1.89 -8.31 10.66
C THR A 76 -2.12 -7.76 9.25
N ALA A 77 -1.06 -7.26 8.59
CA ALA A 77 -1.10 -6.78 7.22
C ALA A 77 -1.49 -7.90 6.26
N ILE A 78 -0.86 -9.08 6.35
CA ILE A 78 -1.19 -10.24 5.53
C ILE A 78 -2.64 -10.66 5.71
N PHE A 79 -3.12 -10.75 6.96
CA PHE A 79 -4.50 -11.13 7.24
C PHE A 79 -5.51 -10.13 6.65
N ARG A 80 -5.21 -8.83 6.74
CA ARG A 80 -6.06 -7.78 6.18
C ARG A 80 -6.00 -7.74 4.66
N SER A 81 -4.82 -7.91 4.08
CA SER A 81 -4.61 -8.04 2.63
C SER A 81 -5.31 -9.26 2.04
N TYR A 82 -5.35 -10.40 2.74
CA TYR A 82 -6.09 -11.58 2.30
C TYR A 82 -7.60 -11.32 2.18
N ARG A 83 -8.13 -10.40 3.00
CA ARG A 83 -9.53 -9.97 2.95
C ARG A 83 -9.80 -8.85 1.94
N SER A 84 -8.76 -8.29 1.32
CA SER A 84 -8.91 -7.18 0.37
C SER A 84 -9.44 -7.67 -0.99
N THR A 85 -10.29 -6.85 -1.61
CA THR A 85 -10.91 -7.17 -2.90
C THR A 85 -10.10 -6.70 -4.11
N SER A 86 -9.13 -5.79 -3.89
CA SER A 86 -8.27 -5.24 -4.94
C SER A 86 -6.81 -5.22 -4.51
N LEU A 87 -5.90 -5.34 -5.49
CA LEU A 87 -4.45 -5.25 -5.25
C LEU A 87 -4.06 -3.88 -4.69
N ASP A 88 -4.70 -2.80 -5.16
CA ASP A 88 -4.43 -1.45 -4.67
C ASP A 88 -4.81 -1.29 -3.20
N ALA A 89 -5.94 -1.87 -2.76
CA ALA A 89 -6.32 -1.85 -1.34
C ALA A 89 -5.34 -2.67 -0.48
N SER A 90 -4.80 -3.77 -1.02
CA SER A 90 -3.74 -4.55 -0.36
C SER A 90 -2.45 -3.73 -0.21
N LEU A 91 -2.02 -3.03 -1.26
CA LEU A 91 -0.82 -2.20 -1.25
C LEU A 91 -0.95 -1.02 -0.28
N ALA A 92 -2.10 -0.33 -0.28
CA ALA A 92 -2.39 0.74 0.68
C ALA A 92 -2.38 0.21 2.12
N THR A 93 -2.91 -1.00 2.35
CA THR A 93 -2.87 -1.65 3.67
C THR A 93 -1.43 -1.93 4.12
N ILE A 94 -0.60 -2.50 3.24
CA ILE A 94 0.81 -2.77 3.53
C ILE A 94 1.56 -1.47 3.85
N LEU A 95 1.31 -0.41 3.07
CA LEU A 95 1.90 0.91 3.31
C LEU A 95 1.45 1.50 4.65
N GLY A 96 0.17 1.40 5.00
CA GLY A 96 -0.32 1.89 6.28
C GLY A 96 0.33 1.20 7.48
N PHE A 97 0.53 -0.12 7.39
CA PHE A 97 1.21 -0.87 8.46
C PHE A 97 2.71 -0.57 8.54
N SER A 98 3.38 -0.28 7.42
CA SER A 98 4.79 0.12 7.45
C SER A 98 4.97 1.55 7.97
N GLN A 99 4.06 2.49 7.65
CA GLN A 99 4.02 3.82 8.28
C GLN A 99 3.83 3.68 9.80
N LEU A 100 2.86 2.87 10.23
CA LEU A 100 2.59 2.63 11.65
C LEU A 100 3.81 2.04 12.36
N PHE A 101 4.50 1.08 11.74
CA PHE A 101 5.75 0.54 12.25
C PHE A 101 6.80 1.63 12.49
N VAL A 102 7.05 2.47 11.49
CA VAL A 102 8.03 3.56 11.60
C VAL A 102 7.65 4.54 12.70
N ILE A 103 6.37 4.91 12.83
CA ILE A 103 5.89 5.81 13.88
C ILE A 103 6.10 5.19 15.26
N ILE A 104 5.68 3.94 15.47
CA ILE A 104 5.83 3.24 16.77
C ILE A 104 7.30 3.17 17.15
N MET A 105 8.16 2.67 16.26
CA MET A 105 9.58 2.50 16.55
C MET A 105 10.28 3.84 16.76
N SER A 106 9.92 4.87 15.99
CA SER A 106 10.48 6.22 16.17
C SER A 106 10.04 6.83 17.50
N CYS A 107 8.77 6.70 17.89
CA CYS A 107 8.28 7.19 19.18
C CYS A 107 8.97 6.52 20.37
N LEU A 108 9.27 5.22 20.27
CA LEU A 108 9.95 4.46 21.32
C LEU A 108 11.40 4.93 21.54
N VAL A 109 12.08 5.34 20.48
CA VAL A 109 13.45 5.90 20.56
C VAL A 109 13.40 7.37 20.98
N ASP A 110 12.62 8.18 20.27
CA ASP A 110 12.40 9.58 20.59
C ASP A 110 10.99 10.03 20.18
N GLY A 111 10.19 10.40 21.18
CA GLY A 111 8.83 10.89 20.97
C GLY A 111 8.76 12.09 20.03
N ALA A 112 9.77 12.97 20.03
CA ALA A 112 9.82 14.08 19.10
C ALA A 112 10.01 13.59 17.66
N ALA A 113 10.97 12.69 17.40
CA ALA A 113 11.15 12.10 16.07
C ALA A 113 9.88 11.37 15.58
N GLY A 114 9.21 10.62 16.45
CA GLY A 114 7.94 9.98 16.12
C GLY A 114 6.83 10.97 15.72
N LEU A 115 6.72 12.11 16.41
CA LEU A 115 5.80 13.19 16.03
C LEU A 115 6.15 13.82 14.67
N HIS A 116 7.44 13.98 14.36
CA HIS A 116 7.86 14.48 13.04
C HIS A 116 7.47 13.51 11.93
N TYR A 117 7.65 12.20 12.12
CA TYR A 117 7.20 11.19 11.15
C TYR A 117 5.68 11.19 11.01
N LEU A 118 4.94 11.26 12.12
CA LEU A 118 3.48 11.36 12.10
C LEU A 118 3.01 12.60 11.32
N ALA A 119 3.61 13.76 11.57
CA ALA A 119 3.31 15.00 10.85
C ALA A 119 3.68 14.91 9.37
N ALA A 120 4.83 14.31 9.03
CA ALA A 120 5.24 14.11 7.65
C ALA A 120 4.27 13.20 6.88
N PHE A 121 3.86 12.06 7.47
CA PHE A 121 2.87 11.18 6.86
C PHE A 121 1.49 11.86 6.73
N ALA A 122 1.07 12.62 7.74
CA ALA A 122 -0.17 13.41 7.67
C ALA A 122 -0.10 14.47 6.56
N LEU A 123 1.04 15.15 6.39
CA LEU A 123 1.25 16.11 5.30
C LEU A 123 1.18 15.42 3.94
N VAL A 124 1.80 14.25 3.77
CA VAL A 124 1.71 13.49 2.51
C VAL A 124 0.25 13.11 2.22
N PHE A 125 -0.50 12.67 3.24
CA PHE A 125 -1.91 12.34 3.10
C PHE A 125 -2.80 13.55 2.74
N LEU A 126 -2.48 14.73 3.27
CA LEU A 126 -3.25 15.96 3.01
C LEU A 126 -2.88 16.62 1.68
N LEU A 127 -1.61 16.56 1.27
CA LEU A 127 -1.09 17.26 0.10
C LEU A 127 -1.18 16.42 -1.17
N VAL A 128 -1.13 15.10 -1.06
CA VAL A 128 -1.08 14.19 -2.20
C VAL A 128 -2.29 13.25 -2.15
N ASN A 129 -3.10 13.30 -3.20
CA ASN A 129 -4.27 12.44 -3.30
C ASN A 129 -3.85 10.97 -3.39
N GLU A 130 -4.43 10.14 -2.53
CA GLU A 130 -4.29 8.70 -2.63
C GLU A 130 -4.85 8.22 -3.97
N PRO A 131 -4.08 7.44 -4.76
CA PRO A 131 -4.56 6.93 -6.04
C PRO A 131 -5.70 5.95 -5.78
N THR A 132 -6.94 6.40 -6.04
CA THR A 132 -8.13 5.57 -5.94
C THR A 132 -8.22 4.69 -7.18
N TYR A 133 -8.50 3.40 -6.99
CA TYR A 133 -8.75 2.49 -8.10
C TYR A 133 -10.07 2.89 -8.79
N THR A 134 -9.98 3.59 -9.92
CA THR A 134 -11.15 4.04 -10.71
C THR A 134 -11.76 2.92 -11.57
N GLY A 135 -11.50 1.66 -11.26
CA GLY A 135 -11.92 0.53 -12.09
C GLY A 135 -11.14 0.42 -13.42
N PRO A 136 -11.49 -0.55 -14.27
CA PRO A 136 -10.99 -0.60 -15.63
C PRO A 136 -11.40 0.70 -16.36
N SER A 137 -10.45 1.32 -17.07
CA SER A 137 -10.54 2.69 -17.60
C SER A 137 -11.66 2.97 -18.60
N LYS A 138 -12.50 1.98 -18.92
CA LYS A 138 -13.78 2.10 -19.64
C LYS A 138 -14.39 0.71 -19.72
N VAL A 139 -15.56 0.49 -19.12
CA VAL A 139 -16.43 -0.62 -19.52
C VAL A 139 -17.27 -0.08 -20.66
N ASP A 140 -16.68 0.00 -21.86
CA ASP A 140 -17.45 0.35 -23.05
C ASP A 140 -18.37 -0.84 -23.37
N THR A 141 -19.69 -0.59 -23.40
CA THR A 141 -20.64 -1.56 -23.92
C THR A 141 -20.41 -1.69 -25.42
N LEU A 142 -19.69 -2.74 -25.80
CA LEU A 142 -19.38 -3.03 -27.19
C LEU A 142 -20.58 -3.68 -27.86
N THR A 143 -21.03 -3.10 -28.97
CA THR A 143 -21.88 -3.78 -29.94
C THR A 143 -21.03 -4.74 -30.79
N PRO A 144 -21.62 -5.78 -31.42
CA PRO A 144 -20.87 -6.73 -32.25
C PRO A 144 -20.00 -6.06 -33.33
N GLN A 145 -20.48 -4.94 -33.91
CA GLN A 145 -19.75 -4.17 -34.92
C GLN A 145 -18.55 -3.45 -34.30
N THR A 146 -18.75 -2.72 -33.20
CA THR A 146 -17.65 -2.02 -32.50
C THR A 146 -16.63 -2.98 -31.90
N PHE A 147 -17.03 -4.20 -31.52
CA PHE A 147 -16.12 -5.24 -31.05
C PHE A 147 -15.21 -5.73 -32.18
N GLN A 148 -15.79 -6.00 -33.36
CA GLN A 148 -15.02 -6.41 -34.52
C GLN A 148 -14.04 -5.29 -34.91
N GLU A 149 -14.47 -4.04 -34.96
CA GLU A 149 -13.60 -2.89 -35.22
C GLU A 149 -12.51 -2.72 -34.16
N ALA A 150 -12.82 -2.86 -32.87
CA ALA A 150 -11.82 -2.76 -31.80
C ALA A 150 -10.78 -3.88 -31.85
N CYS A 151 -11.18 -5.11 -32.21
CA CYS A 151 -10.26 -6.25 -32.32
C CYS A 151 -9.50 -6.32 -33.65
N THR A 152 -10.06 -5.78 -34.73
CA THR A 152 -9.45 -5.82 -36.08
C THR A 152 -8.74 -4.52 -36.46
N SER A 153 -9.02 -3.40 -35.78
CA SER A 153 -8.30 -2.17 -36.01
C SER A 153 -6.81 -2.39 -35.72
N SER A 154 -5.99 -1.96 -36.68
CA SER A 154 -4.53 -2.14 -36.67
C SER A 154 -3.85 -1.57 -35.43
N ALA A 155 -4.53 -0.72 -34.64
CA ALA A 155 -4.03 -0.18 -33.38
C ALA A 155 -3.89 -1.24 -32.27
N ALA A 156 -4.81 -2.21 -32.17
CA ALA A 156 -4.73 -3.30 -31.19
C ALA A 156 -3.76 -4.40 -31.64
N ALA A 157 -3.76 -4.71 -32.94
CA ALA A 157 -2.86 -5.70 -33.53
C ALA A 157 -1.38 -5.24 -33.52
N ALA A 158 -1.11 -3.94 -33.70
CA ALA A 158 0.25 -3.39 -33.67
C ALA A 158 0.80 -3.22 -32.24
N SER A 159 -0.07 -3.15 -31.22
CA SER A 159 0.34 -2.90 -29.83
C SER A 159 0.49 -4.18 -28.98
N GLY A 160 0.16 -5.36 -29.51
CA GLY A 160 0.27 -6.63 -28.79
C GLY A 160 -0.66 -6.72 -27.57
N VAL A 161 -1.73 -5.93 -27.55
CA VAL A 161 -2.66 -5.85 -26.42
C VAL A 161 -3.70 -6.97 -26.52
N ALA A 162 -3.81 -7.79 -25.48
CA ALA A 162 -4.84 -8.82 -25.39
C ALA A 162 -6.17 -8.21 -24.89
N CYS A 163 -7.22 -8.27 -25.72
CA CYS A 163 -8.57 -7.84 -25.33
C CYS A 163 -9.27 -8.94 -24.52
N VAL A 164 -9.77 -8.59 -23.33
CA VAL A 164 -10.62 -9.47 -22.52
C VAL A 164 -12.07 -9.02 -22.67
N VAL A 165 -12.92 -9.90 -23.18
CA VAL A 165 -14.33 -9.61 -23.45
C VAL A 165 -15.18 -10.34 -22.43
N TYR A 166 -15.98 -9.61 -21.66
CA TYR A 166 -16.96 -10.19 -20.77
C TYR A 166 -18.32 -10.27 -21.48
N LEU A 167 -18.68 -11.47 -21.96
CA LEU A 167 -19.99 -11.72 -22.53
C LEU A 167 -21.03 -11.82 -21.40
N HIS A 168 -22.04 -10.97 -21.45
CA HIS A 168 -23.07 -10.90 -20.43
C HIS A 168 -24.47 -10.97 -21.05
N ALA A 169 -25.40 -11.59 -20.33
CA ALA A 169 -26.80 -11.74 -20.72
C ALA A 169 -27.69 -11.20 -19.59
N PRO A 170 -28.50 -10.16 -19.83
CA PRO A 170 -29.20 -9.44 -18.77
C PRO A 170 -30.21 -10.29 -18.00
N TRP A 171 -30.66 -11.42 -18.56
CA TRP A 171 -31.60 -12.35 -17.95
C TRP A 171 -30.93 -13.43 -17.07
N HIS A 172 -29.60 -13.50 -17.00
CA HIS A 172 -28.92 -14.54 -16.23
C HIS A 172 -28.79 -14.14 -14.75
N ALA A 173 -29.39 -14.92 -13.85
CA ALA A 173 -29.54 -14.60 -12.41
C ALA A 173 -28.22 -14.22 -11.69
N ARG A 174 -27.09 -14.83 -12.06
CA ARG A 174 -25.77 -14.52 -11.46
C ARG A 174 -25.22 -13.13 -11.81
N GLN A 175 -25.76 -12.45 -12.84
CA GLN A 175 -25.23 -11.16 -13.32
C GLN A 175 -25.99 -9.95 -12.77
N VAL A 176 -27.23 -10.14 -12.30
CA VAL A 176 -27.99 -9.10 -11.59
C VAL A 176 -27.28 -8.68 -10.30
N ALA A 177 -26.60 -9.61 -9.63
CA ALA A 177 -25.80 -9.34 -8.43
C ALA A 177 -24.53 -8.50 -8.70
N LEU A 178 -23.97 -8.56 -9.92
CA LEU A 178 -22.79 -7.77 -10.30
C LEU A 178 -23.16 -6.31 -10.61
N ARG A 179 -24.32 -6.07 -11.24
CA ARG A 179 -24.85 -4.71 -11.50
C ARG A 179 -25.13 -3.92 -10.22
N LEU A 180 -25.50 -4.60 -9.13
CA LEU A 180 -25.82 -3.95 -7.85
C LEU A 180 -24.58 -3.51 -7.05
N ARG A 181 -23.36 -3.85 -7.51
CA ARG A 181 -22.09 -3.48 -6.84
C ARG A 181 -21.27 -2.40 -7.54
N SER A 182 -21.62 -2.03 -8.77
CA SER A 182 -21.01 -0.89 -9.47
C SER A 182 -21.99 0.29 -9.45
N PRO A 183 -21.74 1.37 -8.69
CA PRO A 183 -22.51 2.59 -8.87
C PRO A 183 -22.15 3.16 -10.24
N LEU A 184 -23.17 3.47 -11.03
CA LEU A 184 -23.08 4.28 -12.24
C LEU A 184 -22.57 5.69 -11.88
#